data_AF-A0A7W1C4X5-F1
#
_entry.id   AF-A0A7W1C4X5-F1
#
_cell.length_a   1.000
_cell.length_b   1.000
_cell.length_c   1.000
_cell.angle_alpha   90.00
_cell.angle_beta   90.00
_cell.angle_gamma   90.00
#
_symmetry.space_group_name_H-M   'P 1'
#
loop_
_entity.id
_entity.type
_entity.pdbx_description
1 polymer ?
#
loop_
_entity_poly.entity_id
_entity_poly.type
_entity_poly.pdbx_seq_one_letter_code
_entity_poly.pdbx_strand_id
1 'polypeptide(L)'
;MTAPFVLELRSRPGVTVLPQAGAVADGGLLRLRVEMPEVWDVVRIDAAPTDPVLAVKVHALSALYPKARSHEDFVMKLAGLEIMDESASIADAGAGDGSIFLLMHRRRRPIRS
;
A
#
# COMPACT_ATOMS: atom_id res chain seq x y z
N MET A 1 11.60 -1.30 18.62
CA MET A 1 11.49 -0.05 17.84
C MET A 1 10.09 0.48 18.00
N THR A 2 9.94 1.75 18.39
CA THR A 2 8.63 2.40 18.52
C THR A 2 8.07 2.68 17.13
N ALA A 3 6.78 2.41 16.92
CA ALA A 3 6.12 2.70 15.65
C ALA A 3 6.13 4.22 15.37
N PRO A 4 6.40 4.68 14.14
CA PRO A 4 6.36 6.10 13.83
C PRO A 4 4.97 6.71 14.08
N PHE A 5 4.92 7.94 14.63
CA PHE A 5 3.67 8.60 15.07
C PHE A 5 2.59 8.65 13.98
N VAL A 6 3.02 8.75 12.71
CA VAL A 6 2.12 8.80 11.56
C VAL A 6 1.24 7.56 11.53
N LEU A 7 1.70 6.40 12.01
CA LEU A 7 0.92 5.17 12.04
C LEU A 7 -0.23 5.21 13.06
N GLU A 8 -0.19 6.12 14.04
CA GLU A 8 -1.19 6.23 15.09
C GLU A 8 -2.38 7.13 14.67
N LEU A 9 -2.25 7.88 13.58
CA LEU A 9 -3.28 8.83 13.13
C LEU A 9 -4.37 8.16 12.28
N ARG A 10 -5.63 8.21 12.73
CA ARG A 10 -6.83 7.91 11.91
C ARG A 10 -6.72 6.64 11.05
N SER A 11 -6.31 5.51 11.62
CA SER A 11 -6.29 4.22 10.91
C SER A 11 -7.28 3.23 11.48
N ARG A 12 -7.73 2.29 10.64
CA ARG A 12 -8.53 1.16 11.11
C ARG A 12 -7.80 0.43 12.25
N PRO A 13 -8.54 -0.09 13.24
CA PRO A 13 -7.96 -1.01 14.21
C PRO A 13 -7.49 -2.27 13.48
N GLY A 14 -6.27 -2.72 13.81
CA GLY A 14 -5.62 -3.86 13.16
C GLY A 14 -4.45 -3.44 12.25
N VAL A 15 -3.42 -4.28 12.23
CA VAL A 15 -2.31 -4.24 11.29
C VAL A 15 -2.39 -5.55 10.52
N THR A 16 -2.33 -5.48 9.19
CA THR A 16 -2.28 -6.70 8.39
C THR A 16 -0.87 -6.93 7.90
N VAL A 17 -0.36 -8.14 8.13
CA VAL A 17 0.98 -8.55 7.73
C VAL A 17 0.90 -9.21 6.36
N LEU A 18 1.75 -8.82 5.42
CA LEU A 18 1.82 -9.52 4.14
C LEU A 18 2.30 -10.96 4.34
N PRO A 19 1.75 -11.96 3.62
CA PRO A 19 2.09 -13.37 3.84
C PRO A 19 3.59 -13.67 3.69
N GLN A 20 4.27 -12.97 2.79
CA GLN A 20 5.71 -13.11 2.52
C GLN A 20 6.58 -12.44 3.60
N ALA A 21 6.02 -11.45 4.32
CA ALA A 21 6.71 -10.72 5.38
C ALA A 21 6.93 -11.58 6.65
N GLY A 22 6.15 -12.63 6.86
CA GLY A 22 6.27 -13.52 8.03
C GLY A 22 7.59 -14.29 8.13
N ALA A 23 8.41 -14.30 7.07
CA ALA A 23 9.74 -14.92 7.07
C ALA A 23 10.86 -13.96 7.57
N VAL A 24 10.56 -12.67 7.69
CA VAL A 24 11.52 -11.65 8.15
C VAL A 24 11.32 -11.41 9.63
N ALA A 25 12.41 -11.34 10.41
CA ALA A 25 12.32 -10.99 11.83
C ALA A 25 11.65 -9.61 12.00
N ASP A 26 10.82 -9.43 13.03
CA ASP A 26 9.99 -8.23 13.26
C ASP A 26 10.75 -6.88 13.19
N GLY A 27 12.06 -6.87 13.41
CA GLY A 27 12.91 -5.68 13.30
C GLY A 27 13.24 -5.25 11.86
N GLY A 28 12.96 -6.10 10.86
CA GLY A 28 13.22 -5.85 9.44
C GLY A 28 11.98 -5.45 8.64
N LEU A 29 10.79 -5.40 9.28
CA LEU A 29 9.54 -5.04 8.61
C LEU A 29 9.39 -3.53 8.49
N LEU A 30 8.88 -3.09 7.33
CA LEU A 30 8.42 -1.74 7.09
C LEU A 30 6.95 -1.66 7.48
N ARG A 31 6.59 -0.70 8.33
CA ARG A 31 5.20 -0.41 8.69
C ARG A 31 4.68 0.68 7.78
N LEU A 32 3.78 0.30 6.90
CA LEU A 32 3.28 1.14 5.81
C LEU A 32 1.83 1.54 6.07
N ARG A 33 1.43 2.65 5.47
CA ARG A 33 0.02 3.04 5.33
C ARG A 33 -0.38 3.06 3.88
N VAL A 34 -1.59 2.60 3.61
CA VAL A 34 -2.23 2.77 2.29
C VAL A 34 -3.54 3.50 2.48
N GLU A 35 -3.63 4.69 1.92
CA GLU A 35 -4.79 5.56 1.97
C GLU A 35 -5.56 5.51 0.65
N MET A 36 -6.89 5.46 0.72
CA MET A 36 -7.75 5.45 -0.45
C MET A 36 -8.79 6.58 -0.38
N PRO A 37 -8.57 7.70 -1.12
CA PRO A 37 -9.46 8.85 -1.10
C PRO A 37 -10.92 8.54 -1.51
N GLU A 38 -11.12 7.54 -2.37
CA GLU A 38 -12.43 7.12 -2.86
C GLU A 38 -13.37 6.61 -1.75
N VAL A 39 -12.80 6.08 -0.66
CA VAL A 39 -13.55 5.62 0.51
C VAL A 39 -13.20 6.38 1.79
N TRP A 40 -12.30 7.37 1.70
CA TRP A 40 -11.85 8.16 2.85
C TRP A 40 -11.31 7.30 4.02
N ASP A 41 -10.56 6.26 3.70
CA ASP A 41 -10.11 5.26 4.68
C ASP A 41 -8.65 4.85 4.45
N VAL A 42 -8.05 4.21 5.47
CA VAL A 42 -6.65 3.80 5.50
C VAL A 42 -6.46 2.45 6.18
N VAL A 43 -5.51 1.67 5.65
CA VAL A 43 -5.05 0.40 6.23
C VAL A 43 -3.57 0.48 6.57
N ARG A 44 -3.18 -0.18 7.67
CA ARG A 44 -1.78 -0.37 8.06
C ARG A 44 -1.31 -1.74 7.61
N ILE A 45 -0.15 -1.78 6.97
CA ILE A 45 0.43 -3.00 6.41
C ILE A 45 1.87 -3.13 6.87
N ASP A 46 2.20 -4.28 7.46
CA ASP A 46 3.59 -4.64 7.73
C ASP A 46 4.10 -5.51 6.58
N ALA A 47 5.20 -5.07 5.95
CA ALA A 47 5.75 -5.67 4.75
C ALA A 47 7.28 -5.79 4.84
N ALA A 48 7.85 -6.81 4.20
CA ALA A 48 9.30 -6.87 4.03
C ALA A 48 9.74 -5.80 3.00
N PRO A 49 10.92 -5.18 3.14
CA PRO A 49 11.44 -4.22 2.16
C PRO A 49 11.54 -4.80 0.74
N THR A 50 11.73 -6.12 0.65
CA THR A 50 11.84 -6.90 -0.59
C THR A 50 10.48 -7.29 -1.19
N ASP A 51 9.38 -7.11 -0.46
CA ASP A 51 8.05 -7.40 -1.00
C ASP A 51 7.76 -6.47 -2.18
N PRO A 52 7.05 -6.94 -3.22
CA PRO A 52 6.70 -6.11 -4.35
C PRO A 52 5.59 -5.13 -3.98
N VAL A 53 5.63 -3.94 -4.56
CA VAL A 53 4.58 -2.91 -4.39
C VAL A 53 3.19 -3.45 -4.76
N LEU A 54 3.09 -4.31 -5.76
CA LEU A 54 1.85 -4.95 -6.18
C LEU A 54 1.19 -5.76 -5.05
N ALA A 55 1.97 -6.44 -4.21
CA ALA A 55 1.42 -7.20 -3.08
C ALA A 55 0.74 -6.28 -2.07
N VAL A 56 1.38 -5.16 -1.74
CA VAL A 56 0.79 -4.11 -0.88
C VAL A 56 -0.50 -3.59 -1.49
N LYS A 57 -0.52 -3.32 -2.81
CA LYS A 57 -1.67 -2.77 -3.53
C LYS A 57 -2.88 -3.70 -3.48
N VAL A 58 -2.68 -4.95 -3.85
CA VAL A 58 -3.75 -5.97 -3.88
C VAL A 58 -4.29 -6.19 -2.47
N HIS A 59 -3.40 -6.30 -1.49
CA HIS A 59 -3.79 -6.49 -0.11
C HIS A 59 -4.60 -5.30 0.43
N ALA A 60 -4.11 -4.07 0.23
CA ALA A 60 -4.82 -2.86 0.64
C ALA A 60 -6.18 -2.72 -0.05
N LEU A 61 -6.25 -3.01 -1.36
CA LEU A 61 -7.49 -2.93 -2.12
C LEU A 61 -8.53 -3.93 -1.61
N SER A 62 -8.11 -5.15 -1.26
CA SER A 62 -9.01 -6.15 -0.68
C SER A 62 -9.61 -5.71 0.65
N ALA A 63 -8.86 -4.97 1.46
CA ALA A 63 -9.32 -4.45 2.74
C ALA A 63 -10.18 -3.18 2.59
N LEU A 64 -9.76 -2.24 1.76
CA LEU A 64 -10.38 -0.91 1.62
C LEU A 64 -11.56 -0.90 0.66
N TYR A 65 -11.48 -1.65 -0.44
CA TYR A 65 -12.49 -1.68 -1.49
C TYR A 65 -12.74 -3.10 -2.04
N PRO A 66 -13.39 -3.98 -1.26
CA PRO A 66 -13.64 -5.38 -1.65
C PRO A 66 -14.46 -5.57 -2.94
N LYS A 67 -15.11 -4.50 -3.42
CA LYS A 67 -15.91 -4.48 -4.66
C LYS A 67 -15.05 -4.25 -5.93
N ALA A 68 -13.75 -4.01 -5.78
CA ALA A 68 -12.84 -3.90 -6.92
C ALA A 68 -12.87 -5.18 -7.77
N ARG A 69 -12.98 -5.02 -9.09
CA ARG A 69 -12.94 -6.16 -10.03
C ARG A 69 -11.51 -6.53 -10.44
N SER A 70 -10.66 -5.52 -10.62
CA SER A 70 -9.25 -5.67 -10.97
C SER A 70 -8.42 -4.61 -10.24
N HIS A 71 -7.22 -4.97 -9.81
CA HIS A 71 -6.25 -4.02 -9.25
C HIS A 71 -5.71 -3.06 -10.32
N GLU A 72 -5.79 -3.42 -11.61
CA GLU A 72 -5.33 -2.60 -12.74
C GLU A 72 -6.16 -1.32 -12.93
N ASP A 73 -7.40 -1.31 -12.44
CA ASP A 73 -8.28 -0.13 -12.41
C ASP A 73 -7.80 0.95 -11.43
N PHE A 74 -6.75 0.66 -10.66
CA PHE A 74 -6.20 1.51 -9.63
C PHE A 74 -4.72 1.76 -9.87
N VAL A 75 -4.23 2.88 -9.33
CA VAL A 75 -2.82 3.25 -9.33
C VAL A 75 -2.35 3.39 -7.88
N MET A 76 -1.11 2.98 -7.63
CA MET A 76 -0.44 3.27 -6.38
C MET A 76 0.48 4.48 -6.57
N LYS A 77 0.50 5.39 -5.60
CA LYS A 77 1.41 6.53 -5.59
C LYS A 77 2.22 6.59 -4.31
N LEU A 78 3.44 7.08 -4.43
CA LEU A 78 4.33 7.42 -3.32
C LEU A 78 4.83 8.85 -3.51
N ALA A 79 4.79 9.67 -2.46
CA ALA A 79 5.23 11.07 -2.50
C ALA A 79 4.65 11.90 -3.67
N GLY A 80 3.41 11.60 -4.08
CA GLY A 80 2.70 12.28 -5.18
C GLY A 80 2.97 11.72 -6.58
N LEU A 81 3.92 10.80 -6.75
CA LEU A 81 4.28 10.17 -8.01
C LEU A 81 3.61 8.81 -8.17
N GLU A 82 3.16 8.48 -9.39
CA GLU A 82 2.65 7.15 -9.72
C GLU A 82 3.80 6.14 -9.81
N ILE A 83 3.62 4.99 -9.16
CA ILE A 83 4.55 3.87 -9.25
C ILE A 83 4.23 3.11 -10.53
N MET A 84 5.12 3.23 -11.51
CA MET A 84 4.93 2.65 -12.84
C MET A 84 5.29 1.16 -12.89
N ASP A 85 6.32 0.77 -12.14
CA ASP A 85 6.74 -0.62 -11.97
C ASP A 85 6.29 -1.14 -10.61
N GLU A 86 5.13 -1.80 -10.57
CA GLU A 86 4.58 -2.39 -9.35
C GLU A 86 5.26 -3.73 -8.99
N SER A 87 6.14 -4.26 -9.84
CA SER A 87 6.92 -5.47 -9.56
C SER A 87 8.19 -5.19 -8.76
N ALA A 88 8.66 -3.94 -8.77
CA ALA A 88 9.77 -3.48 -7.96
C ALA A 88 9.48 -3.66 -6.45
N SER A 89 10.55 -3.87 -5.69
CA SER A 89 10.46 -3.98 -4.23
C SER A 89 10.00 -2.64 -3.61
N ILE A 90 9.42 -2.71 -2.42
CA ILE A 90 9.00 -1.51 -1.66
C ILE A 90 10.20 -0.57 -1.42
N ALA A 91 11.37 -1.14 -1.10
CA ALA A 91 12.59 -0.37 -0.91
C ALA A 91 13.08 0.29 -2.22
N ASP A 92 13.07 -0.43 -3.34
CA ASP A 92 13.49 0.12 -4.64
C ASP A 92 12.52 1.18 -5.17
N ALA A 93 11.24 1.07 -4.81
CA ALA A 93 10.23 2.11 -5.07
C ALA A 93 10.44 3.37 -4.20
N GLY A 94 11.39 3.34 -3.24
CA GLY A 94 11.76 4.46 -2.39
C GLY A 94 10.96 4.57 -1.09
N ALA A 95 10.19 3.54 -0.72
CA ALA A 95 9.43 3.54 0.53
C ALA A 95 10.25 2.95 1.69
N GLY A 96 10.12 3.58 2.86
CA GLY A 96 10.69 3.13 4.14
C GLY A 96 9.63 3.04 5.25
N ASP A 97 10.08 2.84 6.50
CA ASP A 97 9.19 2.73 7.65
C ASP A 97 8.36 4.02 7.84
N GLY A 98 7.06 3.88 8.06
CA GLY A 98 6.12 5.00 8.16
C GLY A 98 5.69 5.62 6.82
N SER A 99 6.10 5.06 5.68
CA SER A 99 5.68 5.59 4.37
C SER A 99 4.18 5.46 4.13
N ILE A 100 3.64 6.43 3.39
CA ILE A 100 2.24 6.49 3.00
C ILE A 100 2.12 6.31 1.50
N PHE A 101 1.43 5.25 1.08
CA PHE A 101 0.97 5.07 -0.28
C PHE A 101 -0.43 5.63 -0.45
N LEU A 102 -0.69 6.24 -1.62
CA LEU A 102 -2.02 6.63 -2.05
C LEU A 102 -2.51 5.64 -3.11
N LEU A 103 -3.61 4.96 -2.84
CA LEU A 103 -4.31 4.07 -3.74
C LEU A 103 -5.53 4.79 -4.30
N MET A 104 -5.62 4.92 -5.62
CA MET A 104 -6.71 5.68 -6.25
C MET A 104 -7.11 5.10 -7.61
N HIS A 105 -8.30 5.45 -8.09
CA HIS A 105 -8.74 5.05 -9.43
C HIS A 105 -7.81 5.60 -10.52
N ARG A 106 -7.50 4.76 -11.50
CA ARG A 106 -6.80 5.17 -12.73
C ARG A 106 -7.73 6.05 -13.56
N ARG A 107 -7.50 7.37 -13.54
CA ARG A 107 -8.38 8.37 -14.17
C ARG A 107 -8.37 8.36 -15.70
N ARG A 108 -7.37 7.76 -16.36
CA ARG A 108 -7.30 7.68 -17.84
C ARG A 108 -7.99 6.42 -18.34
N ARG A 109 -9.32 6.47 -18.49
CA ARG A 109 -10.05 5.53 -19.35
C ARG A 109 -10.04 6.09 -20.77
N PRO A 110 -9.60 5.33 -21.79
CA PRO A 110 -9.86 5.71 -23.17
C PRO A 110 -11.36 5.93 -23.35
N ILE A 111 -11.76 7.06 -23.93
CA ILE A 111 -13.13 7.21 -24.41
C ILE A 111 -13.29 6.20 -25.53
N ARG A 112 -14.09 5.15 -25.30
CA ARG A 112 -14.52 4.25 -26.37
C ARG A 112 -15.63 4.97 -27.12
N SER A 113 -15.35 5.41 -28.35
CA SER A 113 -16.34 5.80 -29.34
C SER A 113 -16.96 4.57 -29.98
#